data_AF-A0A367JR45-F1
#
_entry.id   AF-A0A367JR45-F1
#
_cell.length_a   1.000
_cell.length_b   1.000
_cell.length_c   1.000
_cell.angle_alpha   90.00
_cell.angle_beta   90.00
_cell.angle_gamma   90.00
#
_symmetry.space_group_name_H-M   'P 1'
#
loop_
_entity.id
_entity.type
_entity.pdbx_description
1 polymer ?
#
loop_
_entity_poly.entity_id
_entity_poly.type
_entity_poly.pdbx_seq_one_letter_code
_entity_poly.pdbx_strand_id
1 'polypeptide(L)'
;MSPMLLPRLKNGIKERSTFWDIFSFAGPPTFGFDEMHSVARGIDNLVYELITVDKTGEDGFFHTRPDESKVISSYPFLITKQNLVAIGKVMAKSAWNILTSFEGSFQDLVNKTSGTHAVDWLDFLFCIVPTLIVPLIQSNAAKQAILSLVKDCSLAMQWEITEESNVR
;
A
#
# COMPACT_ATOMS: atom_id res chain seq x y z
N MET A 1 -42.37 5.89 24.91
CA MET A 1 -42.02 6.22 23.50
C MET A 1 -40.83 5.36 23.12
N SER A 2 -41.06 4.21 22.49
CA SER A 2 -39.97 3.34 22.00
C SER A 2 -39.63 3.73 20.55
N PRO A 3 -38.35 3.83 20.17
CA PRO A 3 -37.98 4.14 18.81
C PRO A 3 -38.29 2.96 17.89
N MET A 4 -39.05 3.25 16.83
CA MET A 4 -39.44 2.30 15.80
C MET A 4 -38.22 1.96 14.93
N LEU A 5 -37.49 0.90 15.29
CA LEU A 5 -36.47 0.31 14.41
C LEU A 5 -37.14 -0.21 13.12
N LEU A 6 -36.59 0.18 11.97
CA LEU A 6 -37.08 -0.18 10.63
C LEU A 6 -37.32 -1.70 10.52
N PRO A 7 -38.43 -2.16 9.91
CA PRO A 7 -38.83 -3.59 9.86
C PRO A 7 -37.76 -4.53 9.30
N ARG A 8 -36.82 -4.01 8.50
CA ARG A 8 -35.76 -4.78 7.84
C ARG A 8 -34.65 -5.27 8.77
N LEU A 9 -34.52 -4.71 9.98
CA LEU A 9 -33.45 -5.10 10.93
C LEU A 9 -33.82 -6.29 11.82
N LYS A 10 -35.11 -6.67 11.91
CA LYS A 10 -35.56 -7.72 12.84
C LYS A 10 -35.28 -9.16 12.39
N ASN A 11 -34.96 -9.37 11.11
CA ASN A 11 -34.93 -10.71 10.52
C ASN A 11 -33.53 -11.18 10.08
N GLY A 12 -32.49 -10.35 10.22
CA GLY A 12 -31.15 -10.65 9.71
C GLY A 12 -31.14 -10.86 8.18
N ILE A 13 -29.96 -11.21 7.65
CA ILE A 13 -29.80 -11.64 6.26
C ILE A 13 -30.12 -13.14 6.21
N LYS A 14 -31.21 -13.52 5.53
CA LYS A 14 -31.68 -14.93 5.47
C LYS A 14 -31.31 -15.66 4.18
N GLU A 15 -30.77 -14.96 3.20
CA GLU A 15 -30.45 -15.49 1.87
C GLU A 15 -28.95 -15.37 1.61
N ARG A 16 -28.38 -16.35 0.90
CA ARG A 16 -27.00 -16.27 0.43
C ARG A 16 -26.86 -15.13 -0.56
N SER A 17 -25.72 -14.46 -0.51
CA SER A 17 -25.31 -13.53 -1.56
C SER A 17 -25.23 -14.28 -2.88
N THR A 18 -25.70 -13.65 -3.96
CA THR A 18 -25.51 -14.14 -5.35
C THR A 18 -24.04 -14.36 -5.70
N PHE A 19 -23.11 -13.72 -4.98
CA PHE A 19 -21.67 -13.93 -5.14
C PHE A 19 -21.20 -15.31 -4.66
N TRP A 20 -21.95 -15.97 -3.78
CA TRP A 20 -21.54 -17.24 -3.17
C TRP A 20 -21.55 -18.41 -4.15
N ASP A 21 -22.39 -18.35 -5.19
CA ASP A 21 -22.51 -19.41 -6.19
C ASP A 21 -21.64 -19.14 -7.43
N ILE A 22 -20.86 -18.04 -7.44
CA ILE A 22 -19.93 -17.74 -8.53
C ILE A 22 -18.66 -18.57 -8.33
N PHE A 23 -18.41 -19.51 -9.24
CA PHE A 23 -17.23 -20.40 -9.23
C PHE A 23 -15.89 -19.64 -9.22
N SER A 24 -15.85 -18.38 -9.67
CA SER A 24 -14.66 -17.52 -9.59
C SER A 24 -14.42 -16.91 -8.21
N PHE A 25 -15.41 -16.98 -7.31
CA PHE A 25 -15.33 -16.52 -5.92
C PHE A 25 -15.06 -17.67 -4.92
N ALA A 26 -14.76 -18.87 -5.43
CA ALA A 26 -14.31 -20.02 -4.66
C ALA A 26 -13.23 -20.77 -5.44
N GLY A 27 -11.96 -20.67 -5.01
CA GLY A 27 -10.85 -21.44 -5.58
C GLY A 27 -9.53 -20.66 -5.68
N PRO A 28 -8.53 -21.18 -6.41
CA PRO A 28 -7.24 -20.50 -6.59
C PRO A 28 -7.31 -19.04 -7.07
N PRO A 29 -8.28 -18.59 -7.89
CA PRO A 29 -8.40 -17.17 -8.26
C PRO A 29 -8.71 -16.23 -7.09
N THR A 30 -9.48 -16.66 -6.08
CA THR A 30 -9.73 -15.83 -4.89
C THR A 30 -8.52 -15.70 -4.00
N PHE A 31 -7.64 -16.70 -4.00
CA PHE A 31 -6.34 -16.60 -3.32
C PHE A 31 -5.52 -15.42 -3.88
N GLY A 32 -5.46 -15.27 -5.21
CA GLY A 32 -4.81 -14.11 -5.83
C GLY A 32 -5.44 -12.77 -5.45
N PHE A 33 -6.78 -12.69 -5.34
CA PHE A 33 -7.46 -11.48 -4.88
C PHE A 33 -7.23 -11.15 -3.39
N ASP A 34 -7.15 -12.17 -2.53
CA ASP A 34 -6.85 -12.02 -1.10
C ASP A 34 -5.39 -11.63 -0.85
N GLU A 35 -4.47 -12.18 -1.65
CA GLU A 35 -3.05 -11.83 -1.63
C GLU A 35 -2.83 -10.41 -2.15
N MET A 36 -3.48 -10.05 -3.26
CA MET A 36 -3.50 -8.67 -3.75
C MET A 36 -4.04 -7.71 -2.68
N HIS A 37 -5.09 -8.06 -1.94
CA HIS A 37 -5.57 -7.24 -0.83
C HIS A 37 -4.55 -7.12 0.31
N SER A 38 -3.86 -8.20 0.66
CA SER A 38 -2.86 -8.20 1.73
C SER A 38 -1.63 -7.36 1.36
N VAL A 39 -1.23 -7.38 0.08
CA VAL A 39 -0.11 -6.58 -0.44
C VAL A 39 -0.52 -5.11 -0.70
N ALA A 40 -1.72 -4.89 -1.25
CA ALA A 40 -2.22 -3.58 -1.73
C ALA A 40 -3.13 -2.82 -0.74
N ARG A 41 -3.45 -3.39 0.42
CA ARG A 41 -4.00 -2.63 1.56
C ARG A 41 -3.27 -2.86 2.87
N GLY A 42 -2.31 -3.77 2.90
CA GLY A 42 -1.50 -4.07 4.07
C GLY A 42 -0.12 -3.49 3.92
N ILE A 43 0.72 -4.12 3.11
CA ILE A 43 2.15 -3.81 3.01
C ILE A 43 2.39 -2.43 2.40
N ASP A 44 1.71 -2.10 1.31
CA ASP A 44 1.70 -0.78 0.68
C ASP A 44 1.37 0.35 1.68
N ASN A 45 0.34 0.17 2.51
CA ASN A 45 -0.11 1.17 3.45
C ASN A 45 0.88 1.30 4.61
N LEU A 46 1.47 0.19 5.06
CA LEU A 46 2.58 0.22 6.03
C LEU A 46 3.79 0.97 5.47
N VAL A 47 4.19 0.70 4.22
CA VAL A 47 5.29 1.42 3.58
C VAL A 47 4.97 2.91 3.43
N TYR A 48 3.72 3.24 3.08
CA TYR A 48 3.25 4.61 2.98
C TYR A 48 3.29 5.34 4.34
N GLU A 49 2.82 4.71 5.41
CA GLU A 49 2.88 5.24 6.77
C GLU A 49 4.33 5.45 7.21
N LEU A 50 5.21 4.47 6.96
CA LEU A 50 6.64 4.57 7.29
C LEU A 50 7.33 5.77 6.63
N ILE A 51 6.97 6.15 5.41
CA ILE A 51 7.63 7.26 4.71
C ILE A 51 6.93 8.61 4.91
N THR A 52 5.67 8.62 5.35
CA THR A 52 4.87 9.85 5.51
C THR A 52 4.83 10.38 6.94
N VAL A 53 5.57 9.76 7.86
CA VAL A 53 5.70 10.16 9.27
C VAL A 53 5.92 11.68 9.46
N ASP A 54 6.79 12.32 8.67
CA ASP A 54 7.05 13.78 8.76
C ASP A 54 5.84 14.63 8.34
N LYS A 55 4.95 14.08 7.50
CA LYS A 55 3.74 14.75 7.02
C LYS A 55 2.56 14.51 7.96
N THR A 56 2.35 13.27 8.41
CA THR A 56 1.21 12.88 9.25
C THR A 56 1.40 13.28 10.71
N GLY A 57 2.66 13.38 11.17
CA GLY A 57 2.97 13.56 12.59
C GLY A 57 2.64 12.32 13.41
N GLU A 58 2.51 11.15 12.77
CA GLU A 58 2.22 9.90 13.47
C GLU A 58 3.46 9.43 14.23
N ASP A 59 3.29 9.35 15.55
CA ASP A 59 4.40 9.09 16.46
C ASP A 59 4.74 7.60 16.63
N GLY A 60 3.88 6.70 16.12
CA GLY A 60 3.94 5.26 16.38
C GLY A 60 5.16 4.54 15.78
N PHE A 61 5.83 5.16 14.81
CA PHE A 61 6.97 4.56 14.09
C PHE A 61 8.34 5.02 14.59
N PHE A 62 8.38 6.02 15.48
CA PHE A 62 9.66 6.49 16.02
C PHE A 62 10.22 5.51 17.04
N HIS A 63 11.54 5.38 17.04
CA HIS A 63 12.22 4.73 18.13
C HIS A 63 12.09 5.59 19.39
N THR A 64 11.35 5.07 20.36
CA THR A 64 11.22 5.64 21.71
C THR A 64 12.37 5.13 22.56
N ARG A 65 13.17 6.04 23.08
CA ARG A 65 14.22 5.69 24.05
C ARG A 65 13.59 5.26 25.39
N PRO A 66 14.36 4.60 26.28
CA PRO A 66 13.88 4.25 27.62
C PRO A 66 13.41 5.45 28.47
N ASP A 67 13.78 6.68 28.09
CA ASP A 67 13.36 7.93 28.70
C ASP A 67 12.11 8.57 28.05
N GLU A 68 11.42 7.81 27.19
CA GLU A 68 10.26 8.24 26.39
C GLU A 68 10.56 9.37 25.39
N SER A 69 11.82 9.78 25.23
CA SER A 69 12.21 10.77 24.23
C SER A 69 12.27 10.15 22.83
N LYS A 70 11.73 10.88 21.85
CA LYS A 70 11.65 10.46 20.45
C LYS A 70 12.91 10.86 19.71
N VAL A 71 13.51 9.91 18.97
CA VAL A 71 14.69 10.20 18.15
C VAL A 71 14.27 10.37 16.69
N ILE A 72 13.77 11.56 16.34
CA ILE A 72 13.36 11.91 14.98
C ILE A 72 14.58 11.88 14.04
N SER A 73 15.74 12.34 14.50
CA SER A 73 16.97 12.43 13.71
C SER A 73 17.58 11.09 13.32
N SER A 74 17.19 9.98 13.96
CA SER A 74 17.70 8.64 13.65
C SER A 74 16.69 7.81 12.87
N TYR A 75 15.56 8.37 12.44
CA TYR A 75 14.54 7.61 11.75
C TYR A 75 15.01 7.22 10.34
N PRO A 76 15.20 5.92 10.03
CA PRO A 76 15.92 5.49 8.85
C PRO A 76 15.13 5.66 7.54
N PHE A 77 13.80 5.80 7.63
CA PHE A 77 12.90 5.96 6.48
C PHE A 77 12.43 7.42 6.30
N LEU A 78 13.09 8.38 6.95
CA LEU A 78 12.66 9.78 6.93
C LEU A 78 12.71 10.36 5.51
N ILE A 79 11.56 10.84 5.03
CA ILE A 79 11.44 11.68 3.84
C ILE A 79 10.77 12.99 4.26
N THR A 80 11.40 14.11 3.90
CA THR A 80 10.87 15.43 4.28
C THR A 80 9.53 15.69 3.59
N LYS A 81 8.65 16.45 4.26
CA LYS A 81 7.38 16.89 3.71
C LYS A 81 7.50 17.57 2.34
N GLN A 82 8.57 18.34 2.12
CA GLN A 82 8.85 18.99 0.84
C GLN A 82 9.09 17.96 -0.27
N ASN A 83 9.89 16.93 0.01
CA ASN A 83 10.16 15.85 -0.93
C ASN A 83 8.91 15.01 -1.20
N LEU A 84 8.09 14.72 -0.18
CA LEU A 84 6.81 14.02 -0.34
C LEU A 84 5.85 14.79 -1.26
N VAL A 85 5.72 16.11 -1.08
CA VAL A 85 4.92 16.95 -1.98
C VAL A 85 5.47 16.96 -3.40
N ALA A 86 6.80 16.93 -3.56
CA ALA A 86 7.42 16.82 -4.88
C ALA A 86 7.12 15.47 -5.55
N ILE A 87 7.20 14.35 -4.80
CA ILE A 87 6.84 13.01 -5.29
C ILE A 87 5.41 13.00 -5.81
N GLY A 88 4.43 13.48 -5.04
CA GLY A 88 3.02 13.51 -5.45
C GLY A 88 2.79 14.26 -6.77
N LYS A 89 3.50 15.39 -6.97
CA LYS A 89 3.47 16.14 -8.24
C LYS A 89 4.11 15.38 -9.40
N VAL A 90 5.24 14.72 -9.15
CA VAL A 90 5.92 13.90 -10.16
C VAL A 90 5.05 12.71 -10.56
N MET A 91 4.41 12.04 -9.61
CA MET A 91 3.46 10.94 -9.88
C MET A 91 2.34 11.38 -10.82
N ALA A 92 1.64 12.46 -10.47
CA ALA A 92 0.55 12.99 -11.29
C ALA A 92 1.01 13.40 -12.70
N LYS A 93 2.25 13.90 -12.84
CA LYS A 93 2.84 14.21 -14.15
C LYS A 93 3.20 12.96 -14.95
N SER A 94 3.65 11.91 -14.28
CA SER A 94 4.05 10.65 -14.90
C SER A 94 2.86 9.84 -15.42
N ALA A 95 1.64 10.08 -14.92
CA ALA A 95 0.42 9.43 -15.40
C ALA A 95 0.28 9.46 -16.92
N TRP A 96 0.65 10.57 -17.59
CA TRP A 96 0.59 10.69 -19.05
C TRP A 96 1.52 9.72 -19.79
N ASN A 97 2.68 9.40 -19.21
CA ASN A 97 3.73 8.61 -19.87
C ASN A 97 3.62 7.11 -19.58
N ILE A 98 2.87 6.72 -18.54
CA ILE A 98 2.82 5.35 -18.00
C ILE A 98 1.55 4.60 -18.47
N LEU A 99 0.60 5.33 -19.07
CA LEU A 99 -0.79 4.94 -19.40
C LEU A 99 -0.99 3.65 -20.23
N THR A 100 0.04 3.03 -20.80
CA THR A 100 -0.15 1.82 -21.63
C THR A 100 0.11 0.51 -20.92
N SER A 101 0.67 0.51 -19.70
CA SER A 101 1.06 -0.74 -19.02
C SER A 101 0.54 -0.88 -17.60
N PHE A 102 -0.13 0.14 -17.07
CA PHE A 102 -0.62 0.15 -15.70
C PHE A 102 -2.12 0.42 -15.65
N GLU A 103 -2.79 -0.21 -14.69
CA GLU A 103 -4.25 -0.20 -14.55
C GLU A 103 -4.73 0.80 -13.48
N GLY A 104 -3.80 1.41 -12.71
CA GLY A 104 -4.07 2.47 -11.76
C GLY A 104 -4.16 3.87 -12.38
N SER A 105 -4.72 4.79 -11.60
CA SER A 105 -4.99 6.19 -11.94
C SER A 105 -3.77 7.12 -11.82
N PHE A 106 -2.69 6.69 -11.15
CA PHE A 106 -1.46 7.46 -10.94
C PHE A 106 -1.68 8.88 -10.39
N GLN A 107 -2.69 9.06 -9.54
CA GLN A 107 -2.96 10.33 -8.90
C GLN A 107 -1.92 10.66 -7.81
N ASP A 108 -1.95 11.90 -7.33
CA ASP A 108 -1.14 12.34 -6.18
C ASP A 108 -1.61 11.64 -4.89
N LEU A 109 -1.10 10.42 -4.67
CA LEU A 109 -1.42 9.58 -3.50
C LEU A 109 -0.96 10.21 -2.19
N VAL A 110 0.04 11.08 -2.24
CA VAL A 110 0.52 11.79 -1.04
C VAL A 110 -0.56 12.74 -0.53
N ASN A 111 -1.31 13.41 -1.41
CA ASN A 111 -2.36 14.36 -1.01
C ASN A 111 -3.79 13.81 -1.11
N LYS A 112 -4.01 12.70 -1.83
CA LYS A 112 -5.32 12.10 -2.06
C LYS A 112 -5.26 10.60 -1.83
N THR A 113 -5.37 10.20 -0.56
CA THR A 113 -5.48 8.79 -0.16
C THR A 113 -6.93 8.29 -0.12
N SER A 114 -7.91 9.19 -0.07
CA SER A 114 -9.32 8.81 0.01
C SER A 114 -9.86 8.35 -1.35
N GLY A 115 -10.45 7.16 -1.37
CA GLY A 115 -11.02 6.58 -2.59
C GLY A 115 -9.98 5.97 -3.54
N THR A 116 -8.72 5.85 -3.11
CA THR A 116 -7.67 5.17 -3.86
C THR A 116 -7.97 3.67 -4.00
N HIS A 117 -7.85 3.14 -5.22
CA HIS A 117 -8.12 1.74 -5.51
C HIS A 117 -6.90 0.87 -5.12
N ALA A 118 -7.12 -0.43 -4.88
CA ALA A 118 -6.03 -1.36 -4.57
C ALA A 118 -4.93 -1.36 -5.67
N VAL A 119 -5.32 -1.25 -6.93
CA VAL A 119 -4.36 -1.18 -8.05
C VAL A 119 -3.44 0.05 -7.99
N ASP A 120 -3.95 1.20 -7.52
CA ASP A 120 -3.11 2.40 -7.33
C ASP A 120 -2.03 2.19 -6.25
N TRP A 121 -2.37 1.41 -5.22
CA TRP A 121 -1.45 1.05 -4.15
C TRP A 121 -0.39 0.03 -4.59
N LEU A 122 -0.73 -0.89 -5.48
CA LEU A 122 0.25 -1.77 -6.14
C LEU A 122 1.22 -0.96 -6.99
N ASP A 123 0.71 -0.03 -7.80
CA ASP A 123 1.53 0.85 -8.64
C ASP A 123 2.45 1.71 -7.77
N PHE A 124 1.95 2.18 -6.63
CA PHE A 124 2.77 2.83 -5.63
C PHE A 124 3.90 1.93 -5.13
N LEU A 125 3.59 0.72 -4.68
CA LEU A 125 4.58 -0.19 -4.10
C LEU A 125 5.63 -0.66 -5.12
N PHE A 126 5.24 -1.00 -6.36
CA PHE A 126 6.16 -1.58 -7.34
C PHE A 126 6.89 -0.54 -8.20
N CYS A 127 6.28 0.61 -8.45
CA CYS A 127 6.87 1.62 -9.33
C CYS A 127 7.35 2.83 -8.57
N ILE A 128 6.50 3.43 -7.73
CA ILE A 128 6.83 4.70 -7.07
C ILE A 128 7.87 4.49 -5.97
N VAL A 129 7.71 3.45 -5.16
CA VAL A 129 8.61 3.18 -4.03
C VAL A 129 10.06 2.97 -4.52
N PRO A 130 10.35 2.07 -5.47
CA PRO A 130 11.73 1.86 -5.93
C PRO A 130 12.32 3.05 -6.68
N THR A 131 11.51 3.79 -7.46
CA THR A 131 12.03 4.81 -8.39
C THR A 131 12.10 6.21 -7.79
N LEU A 132 11.15 6.61 -6.95
CA LEU A 132 11.06 7.98 -6.43
C LEU A 132 11.37 8.05 -4.94
N ILE A 133 11.01 7.03 -4.16
CA ILE A 133 11.11 7.05 -2.69
C ILE A 133 12.47 6.52 -2.22
N VAL A 134 12.87 5.32 -2.66
CA VAL A 134 14.14 4.68 -2.25
C VAL A 134 15.36 5.58 -2.49
N PRO A 135 15.50 6.34 -3.59
CA PRO A 135 16.64 7.23 -3.78
C PRO A 135 16.74 8.34 -2.72
N LEU A 136 15.61 8.77 -2.15
CA LEU A 136 15.53 9.86 -1.17
C LEU A 136 15.81 9.42 0.27
N ILE A 137 15.77 8.11 0.53
CA ILE A 137 16.12 7.56 1.83
C ILE A 137 17.62 7.76 2.08
N GLN A 138 18.03 8.08 3.31
CA GLN A 138 19.45 8.27 3.62
C GLN A 138 20.16 6.96 3.99
N SER A 139 19.49 6.09 4.73
CA SER A 139 20.07 4.83 5.20
C SER A 139 20.14 3.79 4.08
N ASN A 140 21.35 3.34 3.74
CA ASN A 140 21.53 2.24 2.77
C ASN A 140 20.87 0.94 3.23
N ALA A 141 20.89 0.64 4.53
CA ALA A 141 20.21 -0.52 5.07
C ALA A 141 18.69 -0.45 4.85
N ALA A 142 18.10 0.74 5.04
CA ALA A 142 16.67 0.96 4.79
C ALA A 142 16.32 0.85 3.31
N LYS A 143 17.16 1.36 2.42
CA LYS A 143 17.00 1.19 0.96
C LYS A 143 16.94 -0.29 0.59
N GLN A 144 17.91 -1.07 1.07
CA GLN A 144 17.99 -2.50 0.76
C GLN A 144 16.79 -3.27 1.34
N ALA A 145 16.36 -2.94 2.56
CA ALA A 145 15.19 -3.55 3.18
C ALA A 145 13.91 -3.29 2.37
N ILE A 146 13.67 -2.04 1.96
CA ILE A 146 12.49 -1.69 1.14
C ILE A 146 12.56 -2.36 -0.23
N LEU A 147 13.72 -2.33 -0.90
CA LEU A 147 13.86 -2.98 -2.22
C LEU A 147 13.65 -4.49 -2.14
N SER A 148 14.16 -5.13 -1.08
CA SER A 148 13.94 -6.57 -0.84
C SER A 148 12.46 -6.86 -0.60
N LEU A 149 11.79 -6.05 0.23
CA LEU A 149 10.36 -6.16 0.47
C LEU A 149 9.54 -6.02 -0.82
N VAL A 150 9.85 -5.01 -1.65
CA VAL A 150 9.18 -4.82 -2.95
C VAL A 150 9.43 -6.02 -3.87
N LYS A 151 10.65 -6.57 -3.91
CA LYS A 151 10.96 -7.77 -4.68
C LYS A 151 10.15 -8.98 -4.18
N ASP A 152 10.11 -9.20 -2.88
CA ASP A 152 9.38 -10.33 -2.28
C ASP A 152 7.87 -10.20 -2.53
N CYS A 153 7.30 -9.00 -2.42
CA CYS A 153 5.91 -8.73 -2.78
C CYS A 153 5.65 -8.98 -4.27
N SER A 154 6.59 -8.59 -5.14
CA SER A 154 6.46 -8.82 -6.58
C SER A 154 6.48 -10.31 -6.91
N LEU A 155 7.28 -11.11 -6.22
CA LEU A 155 7.34 -12.56 -6.36
C LEU A 155 6.06 -13.22 -5.85
N ALA A 156 5.56 -12.77 -4.70
CA ALA A 156 4.31 -13.27 -4.12
C ALA A 156 3.12 -13.07 -5.07
N MET A 157 3.08 -11.97 -5.82
CA MET A 157 2.01 -11.74 -6.80
C MET A 157 2.18 -12.47 -8.14
N GLN A 158 3.25 -13.24 -8.34
CA GLN A 158 3.40 -14.02 -9.57
C GLN A 158 2.48 -15.24 -9.55
N TRP A 159 1.83 -15.50 -10.69
CA TRP A 159 1.00 -16.68 -10.85
C TRP A 159 1.81 -18.00 -10.84
N GLU A 160 3.08 -17.92 -11.22
CA GLU A 160 4.02 -19.03 -11.24
C GLU A 160 5.42 -18.52 -10.90
N ILE A 161 6.11 -19.22 -9.99
CA ILE A 161 7.49 -18.92 -9.60
C ILE A 161 8.40 -19.83 -10.42
N THR A 162 9.17 -19.27 -11.36
CA THR A 162 10.15 -20.01 -12.16
C THR A 162 11.54 -19.96 -11.51
N GLU A 163 12.46 -20.85 -11.88
CA GLU A 163 13.82 -20.82 -11.31
C GLU A 163 14.58 -19.51 -11.61
N GLU A 164 14.21 -18.81 -12.68
CA GLU A 164 14.75 -17.51 -13.07
C GLU A 164 14.37 -16.40 -12.08
N SER A 165 13.22 -16.51 -11.40
CA SER A 165 12.79 -15.53 -10.40
C SER A 165 13.48 -15.70 -9.03
N ASN A 166 14.17 -16.83 -8.83
CA ASN A 166 14.88 -17.19 -7.59
C ASN A 166 16.36 -16.78 -7.53
N VAL A 167 16.88 -16.05 -8.51
CA VAL A 167 18.29 -15.63 -8.49
C VAL A 167 18.50 -14.59 -7.38
N ARG A 168 19.27 -14.98 -6.36
CA ARG A 168 19.68 -14.20 -5.19
C ARG A 168 20.84 -13.27 -5.50
#